data_AF-A0A0W0R1T5-F1
#
_entry.id   AF-A0A0W0R1T5-F1
#
_cell.length_a   1.000
_cell.length_b   1.000
_cell.length_c   1.000
_cell.angle_alpha   90.00
_cell.angle_beta   90.00
_cell.angle_gamma   90.00
#
_symmetry.space_group_name_H-M   'P 1'
#
loop_
_entity.id
_entity.type
_entity.pdbx_description
1 polymer ?
#
loop_
_entity_poly.entity_id
_entity_poly.type
_entity_poly.pdbx_seq_one_letter_code
_entity_poly.pdbx_strand_id
1 'polypeptide(L)'
;MQNYISIGKSPNFFIALCGYKGHSFLSLGVKVDNRVHFLGSFGKKAWAFDSCKPWQILFGLSSWIEDETFIFEKAHEIQYKAFTISFAQYVEFLNYLKVLEEKQNDEKVKQGHNLSWRDYFYAFLPSGNGGLRWARLSEQRSDNDKESEVAEDLPSYSTLHLGNTCRHSSIKLANKVGHHSFGKGLSTFFLKPPPLKAKNNQGLVTEGYFYILPLPPGAFGLSGKEKTIAERLYSRLDEICMSQQDNPLTIEKFKKLKELYEQVTENAELGLFELIKCIFEWEKQNASLIASHRKHHWFTFSTATERMFANFHKEFQSLGTTFSPV
;
A
#
# COMPACT_ATOMS: atom_id res chain seq x y z
N MET A 1 -16.47 15.30 10.73
CA MET A 1 -15.19 14.78 10.22
C MET A 1 -14.07 15.59 10.87
N GLN A 2 -12.95 14.98 11.25
CA GLN A 2 -11.78 15.73 11.71
C GLN A 2 -11.22 16.51 10.52
N ASN A 3 -11.16 17.84 10.59
CA ASN A 3 -10.73 18.66 9.46
C ASN A 3 -9.21 18.89 9.41
N TYR A 4 -8.47 18.45 10.43
CA TYR A 4 -7.03 18.67 10.55
C TYR A 4 -6.33 17.52 11.25
N ILE A 5 -5.18 17.09 10.71
CA ILE A 5 -4.28 16.09 11.28
C ILE A 5 -2.91 16.72 11.48
N SER A 6 -2.40 16.69 12.72
CA SER A 6 -1.02 17.10 12.98
C SER A 6 -0.09 15.98 12.51
N ILE A 7 0.82 16.28 11.58
CA ILE A 7 1.87 15.34 11.19
C ILE A 7 3.08 15.62 12.09
N GLY A 8 3.47 14.62 12.89
CA GLY A 8 4.65 14.72 13.74
C GLY A 8 5.95 14.80 12.92
N LYS A 9 7.10 14.60 13.58
CA LYS A 9 8.41 14.69 12.90
C LYS A 9 8.70 13.57 11.90
N SER A 10 8.04 12.41 12.05
CA SER A 10 8.32 11.22 11.23
C SER A 10 7.02 10.49 10.86
N PRO A 11 6.16 11.12 10.02
CA PRO A 11 4.93 10.50 9.56
C PRO A 11 5.22 9.35 8.58
N ASN A 12 4.55 8.22 8.77
CA ASN A 12 4.65 7.09 7.84
C ASN A 12 3.48 7.17 6.85
N PHE A 13 3.69 7.83 5.72
CA PHE A 13 2.73 7.90 4.63
C PHE A 13 2.63 6.54 3.90
N PHE A 14 1.44 6.22 3.42
CA PHE A 14 1.21 5.00 2.68
C PHE A 14 0.11 5.16 1.62
N ILE A 15 0.16 4.28 0.63
CA ILE A 15 -1.00 3.97 -0.23
C ILE A 15 -1.54 2.60 0.13
N ALA A 16 -2.84 2.41 0.00
CA ALA A 16 -3.51 1.14 0.22
C ALA A 16 -4.41 0.81 -0.96
N LEU A 17 -4.20 -0.38 -1.53
CA LEU A 17 -5.15 -0.98 -2.46
C LEU A 17 -6.25 -1.66 -1.65
N CYS A 18 -7.42 -1.03 -1.63
CA CYS A 18 -8.54 -1.43 -0.80
C CYS A 18 -9.57 -2.25 -1.58
N GLY A 19 -10.45 -2.92 -0.85
CA GLY A 19 -11.56 -3.70 -1.35
C GLY A 19 -12.74 -3.63 -0.38
N TYR A 20 -13.93 -3.39 -0.90
CA TYR A 20 -15.17 -3.38 -0.12
C TYR A 20 -16.34 -3.81 -1.00
N LYS A 21 -17.09 -4.84 -0.58
CA LYS A 21 -18.28 -5.36 -1.29
C LYS A 21 -18.07 -5.60 -2.79
N GLY A 22 -16.93 -6.16 -3.18
CA GLY A 22 -16.61 -6.45 -4.59
C GLY A 22 -16.11 -5.24 -5.40
N HIS A 23 -16.02 -4.06 -4.78
CA HIS A 23 -15.42 -2.87 -5.35
C HIS A 23 -13.97 -2.69 -4.89
N SER A 24 -13.12 -2.14 -5.75
CA SER A 24 -11.71 -1.89 -5.48
C SER A 24 -11.39 -0.41 -5.69
N PHE A 25 -10.62 0.15 -4.78
CA PHE A 25 -10.25 1.57 -4.79
C PHE A 25 -8.86 1.74 -4.17
N LEU A 26 -8.23 2.89 -4.43
CA LEU A 26 -6.98 3.28 -3.79
C LEU A 26 -7.31 4.19 -2.59
N SER A 27 -6.56 4.08 -1.51
CA SER A 27 -6.62 5.04 -0.40
C SER A 27 -5.23 5.54 -0.05
N LEU A 28 -5.13 6.84 0.18
CA LEU A 28 -3.95 7.49 0.77
C LEU A 28 -4.10 7.46 2.28
N GLY A 29 -2.99 7.38 2.99
CA GLY A 29 -3.03 7.39 4.44
C GLY A 29 -1.72 7.79 5.08
N VAL A 30 -1.78 8.04 6.38
CA VAL A 30 -0.62 8.27 7.24
C VAL A 30 -0.79 7.54 8.56
N LYS A 31 0.31 6.98 9.08
CA LYS A 31 0.36 6.45 10.44
C LYS A 31 1.05 7.45 11.37
N VAL A 32 0.32 7.93 12.38
CA VAL A 32 0.77 8.87 13.41
C VAL A 32 0.36 8.32 14.78
N ASP A 33 1.29 8.29 15.75
CA ASP A 33 1.03 7.79 17.11
C ASP A 33 0.35 6.41 17.17
N ASN A 34 0.83 5.51 16.31
CA ASN A 34 0.30 4.16 16.11
C ASN A 34 -1.16 4.08 15.60
N ARG A 35 -1.76 5.20 15.20
CA ARG A 35 -3.07 5.27 14.56
C ARG A 35 -2.92 5.48 13.07
N VAL A 36 -3.78 4.83 12.30
CA VAL A 36 -3.79 4.97 10.84
C VAL A 36 -4.95 5.88 10.44
N HIS A 37 -4.62 6.97 9.76
CA HIS A 37 -5.56 7.94 9.23
C HIS A 37 -5.59 7.80 7.71
N PHE A 38 -6.76 7.53 7.13
CA PHE A 38 -6.97 7.70 5.70
C PHE A 38 -7.04 9.20 5.37
N LEU A 39 -6.36 9.56 4.30
CA LEU A 39 -6.18 10.93 3.84
C LEU A 39 -7.05 11.26 2.62
N GLY A 40 -7.52 10.24 1.90
CA GLY A 40 -8.37 10.37 0.72
C GLY A 40 -8.50 9.01 0.04
N SER A 41 -9.61 8.75 -0.62
CA SER A 41 -9.88 7.45 -1.23
C SER A 41 -10.55 7.64 -2.59
N PHE A 42 -10.05 6.94 -3.61
CA PHE A 42 -10.42 7.16 -5.01
C PHE A 42 -10.62 5.84 -5.73
N GLY A 43 -11.75 5.70 -6.42
CA GLY A 43 -12.12 4.45 -7.08
C GLY A 43 -12.91 4.69 -8.36
N LYS A 44 -12.87 3.70 -9.26
CA LYS A 44 -13.60 3.78 -10.53
C LYS A 44 -15.05 3.35 -10.36
N LYS A 45 -16.00 4.23 -10.66
CA LYS A 45 -17.45 3.95 -10.62
C LYS A 45 -18.05 4.06 -12.01
N ALA A 46 -18.96 3.14 -12.34
CA ALA A 46 -19.75 3.27 -13.57
C ALA A 46 -20.97 4.15 -13.30
N TRP A 47 -21.36 4.92 -14.31
CA TRP A 47 -22.46 5.88 -14.21
C TRP A 47 -23.81 5.21 -13.89
N ALA A 48 -24.02 3.95 -14.32
CA ALA A 48 -25.34 3.29 -14.34
C ALA A 48 -25.51 2.13 -13.33
N PHE A 49 -24.87 2.19 -12.15
CA PHE A 49 -24.85 1.04 -11.23
C PHE A 49 -26.22 0.62 -10.66
N ASP A 50 -27.21 1.52 -10.61
CA ASP A 50 -28.52 1.19 -10.02
C ASP A 50 -29.38 0.25 -10.89
N SER A 51 -28.99 -0.02 -12.14
CA SER A 51 -29.74 -0.91 -13.05
C SER A 51 -28.87 -1.76 -13.99
N CYS A 52 -27.57 -1.86 -13.72
CA CYS A 52 -26.64 -2.50 -14.63
C CYS A 52 -26.82 -4.03 -14.67
N LYS A 53 -27.19 -4.57 -15.84
CA LYS A 53 -27.21 -6.02 -16.06
C LYS A 53 -25.76 -6.50 -16.25
N PRO A 54 -25.38 -7.69 -15.73
CA PRO A 54 -24.00 -8.20 -15.82
C PRO A 54 -23.42 -8.24 -17.24
N TRP A 55 -24.26 -8.43 -18.26
CA TRP A 55 -23.84 -8.45 -19.66
C TRP A 55 -23.43 -7.07 -20.22
N GLN A 56 -23.88 -5.96 -19.63
CA GLN A 56 -23.49 -4.62 -20.11
C GLN A 56 -22.00 -4.34 -19.81
N ILE A 57 -21.42 -4.99 -18.80
CA ILE A 57 -19.98 -4.95 -18.50
C ILE A 57 -19.16 -5.58 -19.66
N LEU A 58 -19.76 -6.44 -20.49
CA LEU A 58 -19.08 -7.01 -21.66
C LEU A 58 -18.84 -5.98 -22.77
N PHE A 59 -19.69 -4.96 -22.86
CA PHE A 59 -19.68 -3.98 -23.96
C PHE A 59 -19.02 -2.64 -23.59
N GLY A 60 -18.56 -2.49 -22.35
CA GLY A 60 -18.01 -1.23 -21.87
C GLY A 60 -19.10 -0.31 -21.35
N LEU A 61 -18.89 0.21 -20.15
CA LEU A 61 -19.72 1.24 -19.54
C LEU A 61 -18.91 2.50 -19.33
N SER A 62 -19.52 3.66 -19.52
CA SER A 62 -18.91 4.92 -19.09
C SER A 62 -18.68 4.88 -17.58
N SER A 63 -17.46 5.17 -17.19
CA SER A 63 -17.03 5.17 -15.79
C SER A 63 -16.04 6.28 -15.56
N TRP A 64 -15.84 6.67 -14.31
CA TRP A 64 -14.88 7.71 -13.95
C TRP A 64 -14.24 7.37 -12.61
N ILE A 65 -13.05 7.93 -12.34
CA ILE A 65 -12.54 7.97 -10.98
C ILE A 65 -13.37 8.97 -10.19
N GLU A 66 -13.82 8.54 -9.01
CA GLU A 66 -14.62 9.32 -8.07
C GLU A 66 -14.06 9.16 -6.66
N ASP A 67 -14.46 10.08 -5.78
CA ASP A 67 -14.18 9.99 -4.35
C ASP A 67 -14.96 8.82 -3.71
N GLU A 68 -14.30 8.11 -2.81
CA GLU A 68 -14.86 7.03 -1.99
C GLU A 68 -15.19 7.54 -0.58
N THR A 69 -16.06 8.56 -0.53
CA THR A 69 -16.45 9.27 0.70
C THR A 69 -16.97 8.34 1.80
N PHE A 70 -17.50 7.17 1.43
CA PHE A 70 -18.02 6.18 2.38
C PHE A 70 -16.97 5.77 3.42
N ILE A 71 -15.69 5.83 3.10
CA ILE A 71 -14.59 5.57 4.03
C ILE A 71 -14.64 6.51 5.25
N PHE A 72 -15.18 7.71 5.09
CA PHE A 72 -15.23 8.74 6.14
C PHE A 72 -16.60 8.86 6.82
N GLU A 73 -17.62 8.11 6.38
CA GLU A 73 -18.99 8.27 6.87
C GLU A 73 -19.28 7.43 8.12
N LYS A 74 -18.94 6.13 8.09
CA LYS A 74 -19.25 5.18 9.16
C LYS A 74 -18.23 4.06 9.27
N ALA A 75 -18.45 3.16 10.23
CA ALA A 75 -17.61 2.00 10.43
C ALA A 75 -17.78 0.96 9.32
N HIS A 76 -16.66 0.49 8.77
CA HIS A 76 -16.58 -0.50 7.71
C HIS A 76 -15.42 -1.47 7.97
N GLU A 77 -15.64 -2.76 7.75
CA GLU A 77 -14.54 -3.69 7.53
C GLU A 77 -14.12 -3.57 6.05
N ILE A 78 -12.89 -3.15 5.81
CA ILE A 78 -12.30 -3.08 4.49
C ILE A 78 -11.26 -4.17 4.33
N GLN A 79 -11.11 -4.67 3.12
CA GLN A 79 -9.95 -5.47 2.73
C GLN A 79 -8.88 -4.53 2.19
N TYR A 80 -7.60 -4.79 2.45
CA TYR A 80 -6.53 -3.93 1.97
C TYR A 80 -5.21 -4.67 1.72
N LYS A 81 -4.31 -3.95 1.07
CA LYS A 81 -2.87 -4.14 1.17
C LYS A 81 -2.20 -2.78 1.03
N ALA A 82 -1.28 -2.46 1.94
CA ALA A 82 -0.70 -1.12 2.06
C ALA A 82 0.82 -1.11 1.89
N PHE A 83 1.33 -0.02 1.33
CA PHE A 83 2.73 0.17 0.97
C PHE A 83 3.15 1.58 1.36
N THR A 84 4.35 1.69 1.94
CA THR A 84 4.94 2.97 2.34
C THR A 84 5.21 3.84 1.12
N ILE A 85 4.95 5.14 1.25
CA ILE A 85 5.36 6.15 0.27
C ILE A 85 6.02 7.31 1.00
N SER A 86 6.83 8.09 0.29
CA SER A 86 7.36 9.34 0.82
C SER A 86 6.30 10.44 0.83
N PHE A 87 6.53 11.49 1.60
CA PHE A 87 5.69 12.69 1.54
C PHE A 87 5.71 13.34 0.16
N ALA A 88 6.86 13.33 -0.53
CA ALA A 88 6.98 13.86 -1.89
C ALA A 88 6.09 13.08 -2.87
N GLN A 89 6.12 11.74 -2.81
CA GLN A 89 5.25 10.88 -3.61
C GLN A 89 3.76 11.11 -3.32
N TYR A 90 3.40 11.35 -2.06
CA TYR A 90 2.04 11.71 -1.68
C TYR A 90 1.59 13.03 -2.32
N VAL A 91 2.42 14.08 -2.26
CA VAL A 91 2.12 15.38 -2.89
C VAL A 91 2.04 15.27 -4.41
N GLU A 92 2.98 14.55 -5.03
CA GLU A 92 2.99 14.30 -6.48
C GLU A 92 1.70 13.60 -6.92
N PHE A 93 1.23 12.62 -6.15
CA PHE A 93 0.00 11.92 -6.46
C PHE A 93 -1.25 12.80 -6.30
N LEU A 94 -1.29 13.71 -5.32
CA LEU A 94 -2.37 14.70 -5.22
C LEU A 94 -2.43 15.61 -6.46
N ASN A 95 -1.26 16.02 -6.98
CA ASN A 95 -1.20 16.83 -8.20
C ASN A 95 -1.70 16.03 -9.42
N TYR A 96 -1.32 14.76 -9.54
CA TYR A 96 -1.85 13.86 -10.57
C TYR A 96 -3.39 13.74 -10.49
N LEU A 97 -3.94 13.52 -9.30
CA LEU A 97 -5.38 13.40 -9.09
C LEU A 97 -6.14 14.69 -9.39
N LYS A 98 -5.55 15.86 -9.10
CA LYS A 98 -6.13 17.17 -9.45
C LYS A 98 -6.29 17.32 -10.96
N VAL A 99 -5.23 17.04 -11.73
CA VAL A 99 -5.28 17.12 -13.19
C VAL A 99 -6.25 16.07 -13.76
N LEU A 100 -6.32 14.88 -13.16
CA LEU A 100 -7.31 13.86 -13.53
C LEU A 100 -8.76 14.31 -13.27
N GLU A 101 -9.04 14.95 -12.13
CA GLU A 101 -10.35 15.56 -11.84
C GLU A 101 -10.74 16.54 -12.95
N GLU A 102 -9.86 17.49 -13.26
CA GLU A 102 -10.11 18.55 -14.24
C GLU A 102 -10.41 17.96 -15.63
N LYS A 103 -9.58 17.05 -16.13
CA LYS A 103 -9.78 16.44 -17.46
C LYS A 103 -11.04 15.55 -17.52
N GLN A 104 -11.33 14.77 -16.47
CA GLN A 104 -12.58 13.98 -16.44
C GLN A 104 -13.81 14.89 -16.41
N ASN A 105 -13.75 16.00 -15.68
CA ASN A 105 -14.86 16.94 -15.58
C ASN A 105 -15.10 17.69 -16.90
N ASP A 106 -14.04 18.07 -17.62
CA ASP A 106 -14.15 18.62 -18.97
C ASP A 106 -14.84 17.64 -19.93
N GLU A 107 -14.44 16.37 -19.93
CA GLU A 107 -15.06 15.34 -20.76
C GLU A 107 -16.51 15.08 -20.37
N LYS A 108 -16.83 15.10 -19.08
CA LYS A 108 -18.20 14.99 -18.60
C LYS A 108 -19.07 16.15 -19.12
N VAL A 109 -18.59 17.39 -19.02
CA VAL A 109 -19.31 18.57 -19.51
C VAL A 109 -19.51 18.51 -21.02
N LYS A 110 -18.50 18.08 -21.80
CA LYS A 110 -18.63 17.87 -23.26
C LYS A 110 -19.70 16.83 -23.61
N GLN A 111 -19.89 15.83 -22.75
CA GLN A 111 -20.94 14.81 -22.88
C GLN A 111 -22.32 15.29 -22.37
N GLY A 112 -22.44 16.56 -22.00
CA GLY A 112 -23.69 17.18 -21.53
C GLY A 112 -24.01 16.92 -20.06
N HIS A 113 -23.02 16.50 -19.28
CA HIS A 113 -23.21 16.26 -17.85
C HIS A 113 -23.09 17.56 -17.03
N ASN A 114 -24.03 17.76 -16.11
CA ASN A 114 -23.93 18.81 -15.11
C ASN A 114 -23.10 18.32 -13.93
N LEU A 115 -21.97 18.99 -13.67
CA LEU A 115 -21.10 18.66 -12.55
C LEU A 115 -21.82 18.90 -11.21
N SER A 116 -21.59 17.99 -10.28
CA SER A 116 -22.11 18.01 -8.92
C SER A 116 -20.95 18.02 -7.92
N TRP A 117 -21.25 18.14 -6.63
CA TRP A 117 -20.23 18.06 -5.58
C TRP A 117 -19.48 16.72 -5.53
N ARG A 118 -20.07 15.64 -6.08
CA ARG A 118 -19.47 14.29 -6.15
C ARG A 118 -18.41 14.15 -7.24
N ASP A 119 -18.39 15.09 -8.19
CA ASP A 119 -17.42 15.12 -9.29
C ASP A 119 -16.09 15.78 -8.89
N TYR A 120 -15.98 16.20 -7.62
CA TYR A 120 -14.79 16.80 -7.06
C TYR A 120 -14.16 15.85 -6.04
N PHE A 121 -12.84 15.80 -6.06
CA PHE A 121 -12.00 15.01 -5.19
C PHE A 121 -11.69 15.80 -3.93
N TYR A 122 -11.83 15.13 -2.79
CA TYR A 122 -11.42 15.65 -1.50
C TYR A 122 -10.32 14.78 -0.92
N ALA A 123 -9.38 15.44 -0.27
CA ALA A 123 -8.33 14.81 0.50
C ALA A 123 -7.87 15.73 1.61
N PHE A 124 -7.13 15.17 2.55
CA PHE A 124 -6.21 15.93 3.35
C PHE A 124 -5.12 16.49 2.43
N LEU A 125 -4.86 17.79 2.53
CA LEU A 125 -3.83 18.54 1.79
C LEU A 125 -2.78 19.08 2.76
N PRO A 126 -1.50 19.18 2.36
CA PRO A 126 -0.48 19.85 3.15
C PRO A 126 -0.89 21.26 3.59
N SER A 127 -0.67 21.56 4.86
CA SER A 127 -0.93 22.87 5.46
C SER A 127 0.36 23.48 5.99
N GLY A 128 0.50 24.82 5.89
CA GLY A 128 1.73 25.54 6.24
C GLY A 128 2.14 25.47 7.72
N ASN A 129 1.29 24.93 8.59
CA ASN A 129 1.54 24.71 10.02
C ASN A 129 2.10 23.30 10.35
N GLY A 130 2.61 22.56 9.36
CA GLY A 130 3.13 21.21 9.58
C GLY A 130 2.03 20.19 9.86
N GLY A 131 0.85 20.39 9.25
CA GLY A 131 -0.29 19.48 9.35
C GLY A 131 -0.88 19.18 7.99
N LEU A 132 -1.96 18.40 8.01
CA LEU A 132 -2.80 18.16 6.84
C LEU A 132 -4.22 18.65 7.14
N ARG A 133 -4.87 19.32 6.18
CA ARG A 133 -6.25 19.81 6.30
C ARG A 133 -7.15 19.15 5.28
N TRP A 134 -8.37 18.76 5.65
CA TRP A 134 -9.35 18.25 4.69
C TRP A 134 -9.84 19.39 3.78
N ALA A 135 -9.69 19.23 2.46
CA ALA A 135 -10.02 20.24 1.48
C ALA A 135 -10.23 19.63 0.08
N ARG A 136 -10.77 20.43 -0.84
CA ARG A 136 -10.89 20.04 -2.24
C ARG A 136 -9.53 20.07 -2.93
N LEU A 137 -9.22 19.09 -3.77
CA LEU A 137 -7.93 19.01 -4.47
C LEU A 137 -7.62 20.24 -5.35
N SER A 138 -8.63 20.95 -5.85
CA SER A 138 -8.44 22.18 -6.62
C SER A 138 -7.75 23.31 -5.81
N GLU A 139 -7.83 23.26 -4.48
CA GLU A 139 -7.14 24.20 -3.59
C GLU A 139 -5.64 23.89 -3.42
N GLN A 140 -5.19 22.71 -3.86
CA GLN A 140 -3.79 22.33 -3.85
C GLN A 140 -3.02 23.19 -4.86
N ARG A 141 -1.93 23.82 -4.41
CA ARG A 141 -0.98 24.48 -5.29
C ARG A 141 -0.29 23.41 -6.13
N SER A 142 -0.34 23.55 -7.45
CA SER A 142 0.22 22.58 -8.40
C SER A 142 1.07 23.30 -9.42
N ASP A 143 2.14 22.64 -9.83
CA ASP A 143 2.81 22.88 -11.10
C ASP A 143 2.09 22.01 -12.17
N ASN A 144 1.89 22.52 -13.38
CA ASN A 144 1.05 21.89 -14.42
C ASN A 144 1.71 20.70 -15.13
N ASP A 145 2.73 20.08 -14.53
CA ASP A 145 3.63 19.16 -15.22
C ASP A 145 3.05 17.74 -15.46
N LYS A 146 1.79 17.49 -15.07
CA LYS A 146 1.14 16.17 -15.14
C LYS A 146 0.10 16.02 -16.25
N GLU A 147 -0.12 17.05 -17.06
CA GLU A 147 -1.17 17.04 -18.09
C GLU A 147 -1.02 15.94 -19.15
N SER A 148 0.18 15.75 -19.70
CA SER A 148 0.44 14.73 -20.73
C SER A 148 0.20 13.32 -20.19
N GLU A 149 0.72 13.05 -19.00
CA GLU A 149 0.59 11.76 -18.33
C GLU A 149 -0.87 11.40 -18.04
N VAL A 150 -1.68 12.37 -17.58
CA VAL A 150 -3.12 12.15 -17.35
C VAL A 150 -3.88 11.92 -18.65
N ALA A 151 -3.53 12.66 -19.72
CA ALA A 151 -4.20 12.52 -21.01
C ALA A 151 -4.04 11.11 -21.61
N GLU A 152 -2.86 10.50 -21.47
CA GLU A 152 -2.61 9.11 -21.88
C GLU A 152 -3.45 8.10 -21.09
N ASP A 153 -3.74 8.41 -19.82
CA ASP A 153 -4.39 7.47 -18.91
C ASP A 153 -5.91 7.58 -18.89
N LEU A 154 -6.45 8.74 -19.23
CA LEU A 154 -7.88 9.05 -19.20
C LEU A 154 -8.76 7.98 -19.87
N PRO A 155 -8.42 7.41 -21.06
CA PRO A 155 -9.23 6.36 -21.68
C PRO A 155 -9.43 5.10 -20.82
N SER A 156 -8.44 4.78 -19.98
CA SER A 156 -8.51 3.64 -19.08
C SER A 156 -9.39 3.89 -17.85
N TYR A 157 -9.63 5.16 -17.51
CA TYR A 157 -10.53 5.53 -16.42
C TYR A 157 -11.95 5.77 -16.91
N SER A 158 -12.12 6.23 -18.15
CA SER A 158 -13.41 6.57 -18.75
C SER A 158 -14.30 5.36 -19.09
N THR A 159 -13.75 4.14 -19.06
CA THR A 159 -14.46 2.91 -19.45
C THR A 159 -14.35 1.79 -18.42
N LEU A 160 -15.41 1.01 -18.25
CA LEU A 160 -15.47 -0.19 -17.39
C LEU A 160 -15.87 -1.41 -18.22
N HIS A 161 -15.00 -2.42 -18.28
CA HIS A 161 -15.29 -3.73 -18.85
C HIS A 161 -14.44 -4.83 -18.19
N LEU A 162 -14.59 -6.11 -18.58
CA LEU A 162 -13.87 -7.23 -17.95
C LEU A 162 -12.33 -7.08 -17.96
N GLY A 163 -11.78 -6.48 -19.02
CA GLY A 163 -10.35 -6.17 -19.13
C GLY A 163 -9.92 -4.84 -18.49
N ASN A 164 -10.88 -4.06 -17.98
CA ASN A 164 -10.64 -2.76 -17.38
C ASN A 164 -11.63 -2.53 -16.23
N THR A 165 -11.34 -3.13 -15.08
CA THR A 165 -12.20 -3.07 -13.88
C THR A 165 -11.73 -1.99 -12.89
N CYS A 166 -12.46 -1.76 -11.81
CA CYS A 166 -12.02 -0.89 -10.71
C CYS A 166 -10.68 -1.34 -10.08
N ARG A 167 -10.39 -2.65 -10.07
CA ARG A 167 -9.09 -3.20 -9.63
C ARG A 167 -7.95 -2.76 -10.55
N HIS A 168 -8.16 -2.81 -11.86
CA HIS A 168 -7.15 -2.36 -12.84
C HIS A 168 -6.85 -0.87 -12.66
N SER A 169 -7.88 -0.04 -12.53
CA SER A 169 -7.70 1.40 -12.30
C SER A 169 -7.02 1.70 -10.96
N SER A 170 -7.36 0.95 -9.89
CA SER A 170 -6.69 1.09 -8.59
C SER A 170 -5.20 0.75 -8.66
N ILE A 171 -4.86 -0.35 -9.34
CA ILE A 171 -3.46 -0.76 -9.59
C ILE A 171 -2.74 0.30 -10.41
N LYS A 172 -3.40 0.82 -11.45
CA LYS A 172 -2.83 1.89 -12.30
C LYS A 172 -2.56 3.17 -11.50
N LEU A 173 -3.49 3.59 -10.66
CA LEU A 173 -3.29 4.71 -9.74
C LEU A 173 -2.14 4.45 -8.76
N ALA A 174 -2.04 3.24 -8.19
CA ALA A 174 -0.94 2.89 -7.30
C ALA A 174 0.43 2.93 -8.00
N ASN A 175 0.51 2.50 -9.26
CA ASN A 175 1.73 2.56 -10.06
C ASN A 175 2.23 4.00 -10.26
N LYS A 176 1.33 5.01 -10.26
CA LYS A 176 1.71 6.43 -10.36
C LYS A 176 2.50 6.95 -9.17
N VAL A 177 2.36 6.29 -8.02
CA VAL A 177 3.10 6.64 -6.81
C VAL A 177 4.44 5.89 -6.74
N GLY A 178 4.88 5.27 -7.85
CA GLY A 178 6.14 4.52 -7.94
C GLY A 178 6.07 3.08 -7.43
N HIS A 179 4.88 2.55 -7.14
CA HIS A 179 4.69 1.18 -6.69
C HIS A 179 4.36 0.24 -7.85
N HIS A 180 5.39 -0.36 -8.45
CA HIS A 180 5.23 -1.28 -9.59
C HIS A 180 5.10 -2.76 -9.20
N SER A 181 5.40 -3.09 -7.93
CA SER A 181 5.32 -4.47 -7.42
C SER A 181 4.47 -4.51 -6.16
N PHE A 182 3.35 -5.22 -6.27
CA PHE A 182 2.34 -5.33 -5.22
C PHE A 182 2.54 -6.56 -4.31
N GLY A 183 3.62 -7.32 -4.51
CA GLY A 183 3.88 -8.57 -3.79
C GLY A 183 2.80 -9.64 -4.01
N LYS A 184 2.76 -10.64 -3.13
CA LYS A 184 1.83 -11.77 -3.14
C LYS A 184 0.44 -11.37 -2.66
N GLY A 185 -0.59 -12.11 -3.10
CA GLY A 185 -1.95 -11.95 -2.57
C GLY A 185 -2.78 -10.81 -3.16
N LEU A 186 -2.18 -9.84 -3.86
CA LEU A 186 -2.92 -8.93 -4.73
C LEU A 186 -3.05 -9.52 -6.13
N SER A 187 -4.28 -9.70 -6.59
CA SER A 187 -4.59 -10.14 -7.95
C SER A 187 -5.17 -9.00 -8.76
N THR A 188 -4.91 -9.00 -10.05
CA THR A 188 -5.63 -8.16 -11.03
C THR A 188 -7.08 -8.60 -11.20
N PHE A 189 -7.40 -9.84 -10.82
CA PHE A 189 -8.76 -10.37 -10.86
C PHE A 189 -9.61 -9.78 -9.73
N PHE A 190 -10.61 -8.96 -10.09
CA PHE A 190 -11.38 -8.16 -9.13
C PHE A 190 -12.21 -8.96 -8.12
N LEU A 191 -12.57 -10.22 -8.43
CA LEU A 191 -13.29 -11.10 -7.51
C LEU A 191 -12.39 -11.65 -6.39
N LYS A 192 -11.07 -11.57 -6.54
CA LYS A 192 -10.14 -11.93 -5.46
C LYS A 192 -9.85 -10.67 -4.64
N PRO A 193 -10.37 -10.57 -3.41
CA PRO A 193 -10.14 -9.40 -2.59
C PRO A 193 -8.68 -9.29 -2.15
N PRO A 194 -8.24 -8.09 -1.71
CA PRO A 194 -6.99 -7.94 -1.00
C PRO A 194 -6.92 -8.84 0.25
N PRO A 195 -5.72 -9.28 0.65
CA PRO A 195 -5.56 -10.37 1.62
C PRO A 195 -5.76 -9.95 3.08
N LEU A 196 -5.59 -8.67 3.40
CA LEU A 196 -5.69 -8.16 4.78
C LEU A 196 -7.04 -7.50 5.03
N LYS A 197 -7.46 -7.43 6.28
CA LYS A 197 -8.68 -6.78 6.74
C LYS A 197 -8.41 -5.74 7.82
N ALA A 198 -9.12 -4.62 7.80
CA ALA A 198 -9.07 -3.61 8.83
C ALA A 198 -10.46 -3.05 9.12
N LYS A 199 -10.72 -2.70 10.38
CA LYS A 199 -11.89 -1.90 10.75
C LYS A 199 -11.54 -0.43 10.62
N ASN A 200 -12.13 0.21 9.64
CA ASN A 200 -12.07 1.65 9.45
C ASN A 200 -13.32 2.26 10.08
N ASN A 201 -13.15 3.31 10.89
CA ASN A 201 -14.23 4.09 11.45
C ASN A 201 -14.00 5.57 11.11
N GLN A 202 -14.74 6.08 10.12
CA GLN A 202 -14.68 7.48 9.72
C GLN A 202 -13.26 7.95 9.33
N GLY A 203 -12.58 7.14 8.52
CA GLY A 203 -11.22 7.40 8.07
C GLY A 203 -10.13 7.06 9.09
N LEU A 204 -10.49 6.54 10.26
CA LEU A 204 -9.56 6.17 11.32
C LEU A 204 -9.55 4.66 11.55
N VAL A 205 -8.37 4.07 11.56
CA VAL A 205 -8.15 2.69 12.01
C VAL A 205 -7.43 2.77 13.37
N THR A 206 -8.22 2.61 14.45
CA THR A 206 -7.73 2.65 15.84
C THR A 206 -7.49 1.27 16.44
N GLU A 207 -8.17 0.24 15.94
CA GLU A 207 -8.16 -1.10 16.54
C GLU A 207 -7.19 -2.04 15.81
N GLY A 208 -6.28 -2.63 16.58
CA GLY A 208 -5.47 -3.75 16.14
C GLY A 208 -4.31 -3.37 15.21
N TYR A 209 -4.14 -4.19 14.19
CA TYR A 209 -2.96 -4.27 13.33
C TYR A 209 -3.28 -3.69 11.95
N PHE A 210 -2.50 -2.72 11.51
CA PHE A 210 -2.52 -2.24 10.13
C PHE A 210 -1.13 -2.39 9.54
N TYR A 211 -0.95 -3.40 8.68
CA TYR A 211 0.33 -3.75 8.10
C TYR A 211 0.61 -2.86 6.89
N ILE A 212 1.69 -2.08 7.00
CA ILE A 212 2.21 -1.26 5.91
C ILE A 212 3.55 -1.86 5.52
N LEU A 213 3.65 -2.36 4.30
CA LEU A 213 4.92 -2.85 3.78
C LEU A 213 5.87 -1.66 3.56
N PRO A 214 7.17 -1.82 3.86
CA PRO A 214 8.16 -0.79 3.54
C PRO A 214 8.29 -0.63 2.02
N LEU A 215 9.14 0.30 1.56
CA LEU A 215 9.49 0.37 0.15
C LEU A 215 10.08 -0.98 -0.32
N PRO A 216 9.86 -1.40 -1.57
CA PRO A 216 10.42 -2.65 -2.08
C PRO A 216 11.93 -2.54 -2.30
N PRO A 217 12.68 -3.67 -2.35
CA PRO A 217 14.14 -3.66 -2.52
C PRO A 217 14.63 -2.90 -3.74
N GLY A 218 13.86 -2.89 -4.83
CA GLY A 218 14.21 -2.16 -6.05
C GLY A 218 14.16 -0.63 -5.92
N ALA A 219 13.60 -0.10 -4.83
CA ALA A 219 13.67 1.34 -4.51
C ALA A 219 15.03 1.75 -3.93
N PHE A 220 15.86 0.78 -3.55
CA PHE A 220 17.19 0.99 -3.00
C PHE A 220 18.19 0.60 -4.09
N GLY A 221 19.31 1.35 -4.21
CA GLY A 221 20.38 1.09 -5.18
C GLY A 221 21.19 -0.19 -4.92
N LEU A 222 20.56 -1.22 -4.35
CA LEU A 222 21.17 -2.49 -3.97
C LEU A 222 21.51 -3.33 -5.21
N SER A 223 22.61 -4.06 -5.13
CA SER A 223 23.06 -4.96 -6.20
C SER A 223 23.45 -6.34 -5.67
N GLY A 224 23.64 -7.29 -6.59
CA GLY A 224 24.16 -8.63 -6.27
C GLY A 224 23.46 -9.35 -5.10
N LYS A 225 24.26 -9.75 -4.10
CA LYS A 225 23.81 -10.51 -2.94
C LYS A 225 22.98 -9.68 -1.95
N GLU A 226 23.31 -8.41 -1.76
CA GLU A 226 22.55 -7.51 -0.86
C GLU A 226 21.10 -7.38 -1.32
N LYS A 227 20.89 -7.16 -2.63
CA LYS A 227 19.56 -7.15 -3.23
C LYS A 227 18.83 -8.47 -3.00
N THR A 228 19.51 -9.60 -3.18
CA THR A 228 18.93 -10.94 -2.98
C THR A 228 18.48 -11.16 -1.54
N ILE A 229 19.28 -10.71 -0.56
CA ILE A 229 18.93 -10.75 0.87
C ILE A 229 17.68 -9.89 1.12
N ALA A 230 17.70 -8.64 0.66
CA ALA A 230 16.58 -7.71 0.82
C ALA A 230 15.28 -8.24 0.20
N GLU A 231 15.34 -8.86 -0.98
CA GLU A 231 14.20 -9.50 -1.64
C GLU A 231 13.61 -10.66 -0.82
N ARG A 232 14.46 -11.50 -0.20
CA ARG A 232 13.99 -12.59 0.65
C ARG A 232 13.34 -12.06 1.94
N LEU A 233 13.95 -11.07 2.59
CA LEU A 233 13.37 -10.40 3.75
C LEU A 233 12.02 -9.75 3.42
N TYR A 234 11.95 -9.01 2.32
CA TYR A 234 10.73 -8.37 1.85
C TYR A 234 9.63 -9.38 1.51
N SER A 235 9.95 -10.45 0.78
CA SER A 235 8.99 -11.53 0.49
C SER A 235 8.46 -12.17 1.78
N ARG A 236 9.31 -12.33 2.80
CA ARG A 236 8.90 -12.90 4.08
C ARG A 236 8.03 -11.92 4.88
N LEU A 237 8.29 -10.61 4.84
CA LEU A 237 7.41 -9.58 5.40
C LEU A 237 6.01 -9.65 4.82
N ASP A 238 5.94 -9.69 3.50
CA ASP A 238 4.69 -9.79 2.75
C ASP A 238 3.90 -11.07 3.13
N GLU A 239 4.59 -12.19 3.27
CA GLU A 239 3.96 -13.45 3.67
C GLU A 239 3.52 -13.50 5.15
N ILE A 240 4.25 -12.85 6.05
CA ILE A 240 3.94 -12.88 7.49
C ILE A 240 2.63 -12.17 7.76
N CYS A 241 2.40 -10.97 7.21
CA CYS A 241 1.20 -10.20 7.52
C CYS A 241 -0.09 -10.89 7.08
N MET A 242 -0.02 -11.74 6.06
CA MET A 242 -1.15 -12.56 5.58
C MET A 242 -1.39 -13.83 6.41
N SER A 243 -0.51 -14.18 7.35
CA SER A 243 -0.61 -15.38 8.17
C SER A 243 -1.20 -15.04 9.54
N GLN A 244 -2.48 -15.36 9.77
CA GLN A 244 -3.18 -15.07 11.04
C GLN A 244 -2.97 -13.62 11.47
N GLN A 245 -3.60 -12.73 10.70
CA GLN A 245 -3.37 -11.30 10.72
C GLN A 245 -3.50 -10.68 12.13
N ASP A 246 -4.39 -11.24 12.96
CA ASP A 246 -4.72 -10.84 14.33
C ASP A 246 -3.87 -11.44 15.43
N ASN A 247 -3.01 -12.40 15.11
CA ASN A 247 -2.18 -13.04 16.11
C ASN A 247 -1.10 -12.06 16.61
N PRO A 248 -0.97 -11.82 17.94
CA PRO A 248 0.05 -10.93 18.50
C PRO A 248 1.49 -11.29 18.06
N LEU A 249 1.78 -12.58 17.92
CA LEU A 249 3.06 -13.06 17.45
C LEU A 249 3.31 -12.73 15.97
N THR A 250 2.25 -12.70 15.13
CA THR A 250 2.37 -12.22 13.74
C THR A 250 2.75 -10.74 13.72
N ILE A 251 2.10 -9.94 14.55
CA ILE A 251 2.34 -8.49 14.65
C ILE A 251 3.78 -8.23 15.08
N GLU A 252 4.24 -8.93 16.13
CA GLU A 252 5.58 -8.78 16.66
C GLU A 252 6.65 -9.26 15.66
N LYS A 253 6.46 -10.45 15.04
CA LYS A 253 7.36 -10.95 14.00
C LYS A 253 7.45 -10.01 12.80
N PHE A 254 6.32 -9.48 12.35
CA PHE A 254 6.29 -8.52 11.26
C PHE A 254 7.07 -7.26 11.63
N LYS A 255 6.81 -6.70 12.81
CA LYS A 255 7.50 -5.49 13.29
C LYS A 255 9.01 -5.71 13.34
N LYS A 256 9.46 -6.79 13.98
CA LYS A 256 10.89 -7.12 14.11
C LYS A 256 11.54 -7.37 12.76
N LEU A 257 10.90 -8.13 11.88
CA LEU A 257 11.44 -8.37 10.53
C LEU A 257 11.48 -7.08 9.70
N LYS A 258 10.55 -6.13 9.93
CA LYS A 258 10.51 -4.84 9.23
C LYS A 258 11.69 -3.97 9.67
N GLU A 259 11.97 -3.94 10.97
CA GLU A 259 13.16 -3.28 11.54
C GLU A 259 14.44 -3.83 10.89
N LEU A 260 14.59 -5.16 10.77
CA LEU A 260 15.76 -5.75 10.08
C LEU A 260 15.81 -5.37 8.61
N TYR A 261 14.68 -5.44 7.90
CA TYR A 261 14.62 -5.08 6.49
C TYR A 261 15.07 -3.63 6.27
N GLU A 262 14.52 -2.70 7.05
CA GLU A 262 14.87 -1.28 6.97
C GLU A 262 16.36 -1.07 7.25
N GLN A 263 16.91 -1.72 8.29
CA GLN A 263 18.35 -1.69 8.55
C GLN A 263 19.19 -2.22 7.38
N VAL A 264 18.77 -3.30 6.73
CA VAL A 264 19.48 -3.88 5.57
C VAL A 264 19.42 -2.94 4.36
N THR A 265 18.28 -2.27 4.14
CA THR A 265 18.09 -1.41 2.97
C THR A 265 18.63 0.00 3.13
N GLU A 266 18.61 0.55 4.33
CA GLU A 266 19.11 1.90 4.62
C GLU A 266 20.62 1.92 4.77
N ASN A 267 21.23 0.81 5.20
CA ASN A 267 22.68 0.66 5.29
C ASN A 267 23.28 0.01 4.03
N ALA A 268 22.78 0.38 2.84
CA ALA A 268 23.23 -0.14 1.55
C ALA A 268 24.75 0.08 1.28
N GLU A 269 25.40 0.94 2.05
CA GLU A 269 26.84 1.20 1.98
C GLU A 269 27.69 0.21 2.81
N LEU A 270 27.06 -0.60 3.67
CA LEU A 270 27.79 -1.65 4.37
C LEU A 270 28.26 -2.71 3.37
N GLY A 271 29.52 -3.14 3.52
CA GLY A 271 30.00 -4.31 2.79
C GLY A 271 29.15 -5.54 3.11
N LEU A 272 29.06 -6.46 2.15
CA LEU A 272 28.30 -7.71 2.29
C LEU A 272 28.63 -8.48 3.58
N PHE A 273 29.88 -8.46 4.03
CA PHE A 273 30.31 -9.16 5.24
C PHE A 273 29.70 -8.54 6.52
N GLU A 274 29.79 -7.21 6.64
CA GLU A 274 29.20 -6.44 7.73
C GLU A 274 27.68 -6.62 7.76
N LEU A 275 27.04 -6.61 6.59
CA LEU A 275 25.61 -6.86 6.46
C LEU A 275 25.21 -8.23 6.99
N ILE A 276 25.93 -9.29 6.59
CA ILE A 276 25.69 -10.66 7.07
C ILE A 276 25.86 -10.74 8.58
N LYS A 277 26.91 -10.12 9.12
CA LYS A 277 27.15 -10.06 10.57
C LYS A 277 25.98 -9.38 11.30
N CYS A 278 25.47 -8.27 10.78
CA CYS A 278 24.30 -7.59 11.33
C CYS A 278 23.06 -8.49 11.32
N ILE A 279 22.82 -9.21 10.22
CA ILE A 279 21.67 -10.13 10.08
C ILE A 279 21.74 -11.28 11.08
N PHE A 280 22.92 -11.89 11.27
CA PHE A 280 23.08 -13.00 12.22
C PHE A 280 23.07 -12.57 13.68
N GLU A 281 23.61 -11.39 14.00
CA GLU A 281 23.48 -10.83 15.34
C GLU A 281 22.01 -10.52 15.66
N TRP A 282 21.28 -9.95 14.69
CA TRP A 282 19.85 -9.74 14.82
C TRP A 282 19.09 -11.07 15.00
N GLU A 283 19.44 -12.11 14.23
CA GLU A 283 18.81 -13.43 14.33
C GLU A 283 18.98 -14.00 15.73
N LYS A 284 20.21 -13.96 16.27
CA LYS A 284 20.54 -14.44 17.61
C LYS A 284 19.72 -13.71 18.68
N GLN A 285 19.59 -12.39 18.58
CA GLN A 285 18.81 -11.57 19.51
C GLN A 285 17.30 -11.85 19.43
N ASN A 286 16.81 -12.34 18.29
CA ASN A 286 15.38 -12.58 18.04
C ASN A 286 15.05 -14.09 17.89
N ALA A 287 15.95 -14.99 18.27
CA ALA A 287 15.85 -16.44 18.04
C ALA A 287 14.55 -17.04 18.61
N SER A 288 14.23 -16.71 19.86
CA SER A 288 13.00 -17.18 20.52
C SER A 288 11.74 -16.71 19.79
N LEU A 289 11.73 -15.46 19.33
CA LEU A 289 10.63 -14.89 18.57
C LEU A 289 10.48 -15.63 17.24
N ILE A 290 11.55 -15.73 16.43
CA ILE A 290 11.46 -16.38 15.11
C ILE A 290 11.04 -17.84 15.21
N ALA A 291 11.47 -18.57 16.25
CA ALA A 291 11.11 -19.96 16.52
C ALA A 291 9.67 -20.18 17.01
N SER A 292 9.04 -19.15 17.56
CA SER A 292 7.72 -19.30 18.16
C SER A 292 6.64 -19.66 17.12
N HIS A 293 5.80 -20.65 17.42
CA HIS A 293 4.67 -21.01 16.58
C HIS A 293 3.40 -20.27 16.99
N ARG A 294 2.57 -19.92 16.01
CA ARG A 294 1.29 -19.25 16.25
C ARG A 294 0.21 -20.20 16.78
N LYS A 295 0.40 -21.50 16.59
CA LYS A 295 -0.49 -22.59 17.04
C LYS A 295 0.35 -23.66 17.70
N HIS A 296 -0.21 -24.35 18.69
CA HIS A 296 0.44 -25.52 19.27
C HIS A 296 0.49 -26.65 18.23
N HIS A 297 1.65 -27.27 18.10
CA HIS A 297 1.89 -28.43 17.25
C HIS A 297 2.44 -29.55 18.13
N TRP A 298 2.05 -30.79 17.85
CA TRP A 298 2.55 -31.97 18.57
C TRP A 298 3.95 -32.38 18.13
N PHE A 299 4.41 -31.84 17.00
CA PHE A 299 5.75 -32.02 16.47
C PHE A 299 6.42 -30.65 16.34
N THR A 300 7.71 -30.59 16.66
CA THR A 300 8.56 -29.41 16.46
C THR A 300 8.98 -29.35 15.00
N PHE A 301 8.41 -28.41 14.25
CA PHE A 301 8.83 -28.09 12.90
C PHE A 301 9.47 -26.71 12.89
N SER A 302 10.46 -26.45 12.05
CA SER A 302 10.94 -25.07 11.88
C SER A 302 9.83 -24.16 11.35
N THR A 303 9.82 -22.91 11.78
CA THR A 303 8.98 -21.87 11.19
C THR A 303 9.53 -21.46 9.82
N ALA A 304 8.69 -20.79 9.02
CA ALA A 304 9.14 -20.27 7.73
C ALA A 304 10.23 -19.20 7.86
N THR A 305 10.22 -18.41 8.95
CA THR A 305 11.23 -17.40 9.23
C THR A 305 12.57 -18.06 9.59
N GLU A 306 12.58 -19.07 10.47
CA GLU A 306 13.80 -19.82 10.79
C GLU A 306 14.40 -20.50 9.56
N ARG A 307 13.58 -21.12 8.71
CA ARG A 307 14.08 -21.73 7.47
C ARG A 307 14.76 -20.71 6.55
N MET A 308 14.26 -19.48 6.50
CA MET A 308 14.88 -18.42 5.71
C MET A 308 16.30 -18.11 6.23
N PHE A 309 16.48 -17.98 7.55
CA PHE A 309 17.79 -17.74 8.14
C PHE A 309 18.72 -18.96 8.04
N ALA A 310 18.23 -20.18 8.24
CA ALA A 310 19.00 -21.39 8.02
C ALA A 310 19.52 -21.48 6.57
N ASN A 311 18.74 -20.99 5.59
CA ASN A 311 19.19 -20.90 4.21
C ASN A 311 20.26 -19.82 4.01
N PHE A 312 20.18 -18.68 4.73
CA PHE A 312 21.26 -17.70 4.75
C PHE A 312 22.56 -18.31 5.29
N HIS A 313 22.53 -18.99 6.44
CA HIS A 313 23.72 -19.68 6.98
C HIS A 313 24.37 -20.62 5.97
N LYS A 314 23.58 -21.49 5.33
CA LYS A 314 24.10 -22.42 4.31
C LYS A 314 24.75 -21.69 3.13
N GLU A 315 24.11 -20.63 2.66
CA GLU A 315 24.61 -19.84 1.53
C GLU A 315 25.93 -19.12 1.89
N PHE A 316 26.04 -18.52 3.07
CA PHE A 316 27.22 -17.75 3.46
C PHE A 316 28.37 -18.63 3.97
N GLN A 317 28.09 -19.81 4.55
CA GLN A 317 29.15 -20.79 4.85
C GLN A 317 29.88 -21.25 3.58
N SER A 318 29.17 -21.37 2.45
CA SER A 318 29.78 -21.73 1.16
C SER A 318 30.72 -20.67 0.59
N LEU A 319 30.69 -19.44 1.11
CA LEU A 319 31.53 -18.31 0.70
C LEU A 319 32.81 -18.18 1.56
N GLY A 320 33.11 -19.16 2.41
CA GLY A 320 34.33 -19.15 3.24
C GLY A 320 34.23 -18.26 4.50
N THR A 321 33.06 -17.67 4.76
CA THR A 321 32.81 -16.97 6.02
C THR A 321 32.35 -17.97 7.09
N THR A 322 33.25 -18.32 8.01
CA THR A 322 32.93 -19.13 9.19
C THR A 322 32.16 -18.31 10.21
N PHE A 323 30.85 -18.31 10.11
CA PHE A 323 29.96 -17.92 11.19
C PHE A 323 29.53 -19.19 11.93
N SER A 324 29.84 -19.29 13.23
CA SER A 324 29.38 -20.41 14.06
C SER A 324 27.86 -20.36 14.21
N PRO A 325 27.11 -21.40 13.78
CA PRO A 325 25.68 -21.49 14.06
C PRO A 325 25.47 -21.73 15.56
N VAL A 326 24.43 -21.11 16.12
CA VAL A 326 23.94 -21.34 17.49
C VAL A 326 22.89 -22.45 17.48
#